data_AF-A0A947NFZ2-F1
#
_entry.id   AF-A0A947NFZ2-F1
#
_cell.length_a   1.000
_cell.length_b   1.000
_cell.length_c   1.000
_cell.angle_alpha   90.00
_cell.angle_beta   90.00
_cell.angle_gamma   90.00
#
_symmetry.space_group_name_H-M   'P 1'
#
loop_
_entity.id
_entity.type
_entity.pdbx_description
1 polymer ?
#
loop_
_entity_poly.entity_id
_entity_poly.type
_entity_poly.pdbx_seq_one_letter_code
_entity_poly.pdbx_strand_id
1 'polypeptide(L)'
;MVVAFVFIIIVPFLVYFLTESNRTSDQIDSAQLSQIARKIVENAEKVYAYGEPTTLTLQVYMPDNVQSAVIGGSEISFIIVDGNALSSVVEEFPMNVSGNISVGKGIHRLRLQAVAGYVNISEIT
;
A
#
# COMPACT_ATOMS: atom_id res chain seq x y z
N MET A 1 6.99 -14.81 -47.61
CA MET A 1 7.88 -15.71 -46.83
C MET A 1 8.63 -14.96 -45.74
N VAL A 2 9.30 -13.84 -46.04
CA VAL A 2 9.98 -13.00 -45.02
C VAL A 2 9.03 -12.51 -43.91
N VAL A 3 7.83 -12.02 -44.28
CA VAL A 3 6.84 -11.51 -43.32
C VAL A 3 6.38 -12.59 -42.31
N ALA A 4 6.16 -13.83 -42.76
CA ALA A 4 5.76 -14.93 -41.88
C ALA A 4 6.86 -15.30 -40.87
N PHE A 5 8.13 -15.24 -41.29
CA PHE A 5 9.27 -15.51 -40.42
C PHE A 5 9.44 -14.42 -39.35
N VAL A 6 9.17 -13.16 -39.72
CA VAL A 6 9.16 -12.03 -38.79
C VAL A 6 8.06 -12.19 -37.73
N PHE A 7 6.85 -12.60 -38.12
CA PHE A 7 5.75 -12.85 -37.16
C PHE A 7 6.04 -13.99 -36.18
N ILE A 8 6.74 -15.05 -36.61
CA ILE A 8 7.15 -16.17 -35.73
C ILE A 8 8.05 -15.70 -34.59
N ILE A 9 8.86 -14.67 -34.80
CA ILE A 9 9.76 -14.13 -33.78
C ILE A 9 9.06 -13.05 -32.93
N ILE A 10 8.21 -12.21 -33.55
CA ILE A 10 7.53 -11.11 -32.86
C ILE A 10 6.47 -11.61 -31.87
N VAL A 11 5.68 -12.64 -32.22
CA VAL A 11 4.60 -13.15 -31.36
C VAL A 11 5.10 -13.62 -29.99
N PRO A 12 6.10 -14.53 -29.86
CA PRO A 12 6.59 -14.94 -28.55
C PRO A 12 7.27 -13.79 -27.79
N PHE A 13 7.88 -12.84 -28.50
CA PHE A 13 8.48 -11.66 -27.87
C PHE A 13 7.43 -10.72 -27.25
N LEU A 14 6.31 -10.49 -27.94
CA LEU A 14 5.19 -9.72 -27.40
C LEU A 14 4.57 -10.40 -26.18
N VAL A 15 4.39 -11.71 -26.21
CA VAL A 15 3.86 -12.47 -25.06
C VAL A 15 4.81 -12.36 -23.86
N TYR A 16 6.12 -12.50 -24.09
CA TYR A 16 7.12 -12.34 -23.04
C TYR A 16 7.09 -10.92 -22.45
N PHE A 17 7.09 -9.90 -23.32
CA PHE A 17 7.06 -8.50 -22.91
C PHE A 17 5.81 -8.15 -22.09
N LEU A 18 4.62 -8.63 -22.50
CA LEU A 18 3.38 -8.41 -21.76
C LEU A 18 3.40 -9.09 -20.38
N THR A 19 3.98 -10.29 -20.28
CA THR A 19 4.05 -11.03 -19.02
C THR A 19 5.01 -10.37 -18.03
N GLU A 20 6.18 -9.93 -18.49
CA GLU A 20 7.16 -9.22 -17.65
C GLU A 20 6.70 -7.81 -17.28
N SER A 21 6.02 -7.11 -18.18
CA SER A 21 5.47 -5.77 -17.89
C SER A 21 4.46 -5.82 -16.75
N ASN A 22 3.61 -6.86 -16.69
CA ASN A 22 2.65 -7.03 -15.59
C ASN A 22 3.37 -7.34 -14.27
N ARG A 23 4.28 -8.33 -14.29
CA ARG A 23 5.06 -8.72 -13.10
C ARG A 23 5.89 -7.57 -12.52
N THR A 24 6.43 -6.71 -13.37
CA THR A 24 7.20 -5.53 -12.93
C THR A 24 6.30 -4.49 -12.26
N SER A 25 5.07 -4.31 -12.75
CA SER A 25 4.10 -3.39 -12.12
C SER A 25 3.69 -3.87 -10.74
N ASP A 26 3.38 -5.16 -10.58
CA ASP A 26 2.92 -5.74 -9.31
C ASP A 26 4.01 -5.64 -8.21
N GLN A 27 5.28 -5.78 -8.59
CA GLN A 27 6.42 -5.57 -7.69
C GLN A 27 6.60 -4.12 -7.24
N ILE A 28 6.30 -3.15 -8.12
CA ILE A 28 6.38 -1.72 -7.78
C ILE A 28 5.28 -1.35 -6.79
N ASP A 29 4.06 -1.83 -7.00
CA ASP A 29 2.91 -1.51 -6.16
C ASP A 29 3.04 -2.10 -4.75
N SER A 30 3.52 -3.34 -4.63
CA SER A 30 3.79 -3.96 -3.33
C SER A 30 4.90 -3.25 -2.55
N ALA A 31 5.98 -2.84 -3.24
CA ALA A 31 7.04 -2.04 -2.63
C ALA A 31 6.55 -0.67 -2.17
N GLN A 32 5.69 -0.02 -2.97
CA GLN A 32 5.08 1.25 -2.61
C GLN A 32 4.18 1.12 -1.37
N LEU A 33 3.38 0.06 -1.27
CA LEU A 33 2.55 -0.20 -0.09
C LEU A 33 3.36 -0.45 1.16
N SER A 34 4.45 -1.21 1.09
CA SER A 34 5.35 -1.39 2.22
C SER A 34 5.94 -0.05 2.67
N GLN A 35 6.34 0.82 1.74
CA GLN A 35 6.80 2.16 2.09
C GLN A 35 5.71 3.02 2.73
N ILE A 36 4.45 2.91 2.29
CA ILE A 36 3.30 3.61 2.87
C ILE A 36 3.04 3.11 4.29
N ALA A 37 2.93 1.81 4.47
CA ALA A 37 2.72 1.17 5.76
C ALA A 37 3.80 1.59 6.76
N ARG A 38 5.07 1.51 6.37
CA ARG A 38 6.21 1.97 7.18
C ARG A 38 6.14 3.46 7.51
N LYS A 39 5.80 4.32 6.55
CA LYS A 39 5.62 5.76 6.81
C LYS A 39 4.49 6.00 7.81
N ILE A 40 3.39 5.25 7.74
CA ILE A 40 2.30 5.35 8.70
C ILE A 40 2.80 4.96 10.10
N VAL A 41 3.54 3.85 10.22
CA VAL A 41 4.15 3.40 11.49
C VAL A 41 5.09 4.47 12.07
N GLU A 42 6.06 4.95 11.29
CA GLU A 42 7.04 5.94 11.75
C GLU A 42 6.38 7.26 12.20
N ASN A 43 5.29 7.67 11.55
CA ASN A 43 4.56 8.87 11.92
C ASN A 43 3.59 8.65 13.10
N ALA A 44 2.97 7.48 13.19
CA ALA A 44 2.18 7.09 14.37
C ALA A 44 3.07 7.05 15.62
N GLU A 45 4.28 6.53 15.49
CA GLU A 45 5.29 6.52 16.56
C GLU A 45 5.65 7.92 17.02
N LYS A 46 5.92 8.84 16.09
CA LYS A 46 6.16 10.25 16.44
C LYS A 46 4.98 10.87 17.17
N VAL A 47 3.77 10.69 16.64
CA VAL A 47 2.55 11.24 17.24
C VAL A 47 2.32 10.71 18.65
N TYR A 48 2.54 9.41 18.86
CA TYR A 48 2.46 8.78 20.17
C TYR A 48 3.55 9.30 21.13
N ALA A 49 4.79 9.41 20.66
CA ALA A 49 5.92 9.89 21.44
C ALA A 49 5.77 11.36 21.87
N TYR A 50 5.13 12.20 21.06
CA TYR A 50 4.80 13.58 21.43
C TYR A 50 3.67 13.67 22.46
N GLY A 51 2.89 12.60 22.62
CA GLY A 51 1.78 12.54 23.57
C GLY A 51 0.54 13.31 23.12
N GLU A 52 -0.52 13.15 23.90
CA GLU A 52 -1.81 13.78 23.64
C GLU A 52 -1.78 15.31 23.81
N PRO A 53 -2.52 16.07 22.98
CA PRO A 53 -3.41 15.67 21.89
C PRO A 53 -2.77 15.83 20.50
N THR A 54 -1.51 15.42 20.34
CA THR A 54 -0.76 15.63 19.10
C THR A 54 -1.50 15.04 17.89
N THR A 55 -1.56 15.83 16.81
CA THR A 55 -2.18 15.43 15.55
C THR A 55 -1.21 15.67 14.41
N LEU A 56 -1.11 14.72 13.49
CA LEU A 56 -0.32 14.82 12.28
C LEU A 56 -1.18 14.44 11.07
N THR A 57 -1.03 15.18 9.98
CA THR A 57 -1.63 14.81 8.70
C THR A 57 -0.56 14.24 7.78
N LEU A 58 -0.78 13.03 7.28
CA LEU A 58 0.08 12.35 6.33
C LEU A 58 -0.65 12.21 4.99
N GLN A 59 0.03 12.53 3.91
CA GLN A 59 -0.47 12.29 2.56
C GLN A 59 0.21 11.04 1.99
N VAL A 60 -0.60 10.06 1.58
CA VAL A 60 -0.13 8.81 0.97
C VAL A 60 -0.78 8.64 -0.39
N TYR A 61 -0.07 8.00 -1.32
CA TYR A 61 -0.62 7.67 -2.64
C TYR A 61 -0.89 6.18 -2.69
N MET A 62 -2.15 5.79 -2.74
CA MET A 62 -2.56 4.40 -2.76
C MET A 62 -2.61 3.87 -4.21
N PRO A 63 -2.01 2.69 -4.48
CA PRO A 63 -2.05 2.07 -5.80
C PRO A 63 -3.43 1.45 -6.11
N ASP A 64 -3.67 1.09 -7.38
CA ASP A 64 -4.96 0.56 -7.85
C ASP A 64 -5.27 -0.86 -7.35
N ASN A 65 -4.25 -1.63 -6.95
CA ASN A 65 -4.35 -3.06 -6.69
C ASN A 65 -4.59 -3.44 -5.22
N VAL A 66 -5.03 -2.47 -4.40
CA VAL A 66 -5.38 -2.71 -2.99
C VAL A 66 -6.83 -3.20 -2.89
N GLN A 67 -7.03 -4.40 -2.35
CA GLN A 67 -8.36 -4.97 -2.13
C GLN A 67 -8.94 -4.58 -0.77
N SER A 68 -8.11 -4.61 0.27
CA SER A 68 -8.52 -4.23 1.62
C SER A 68 -7.35 -3.69 2.43
N ALA A 69 -7.69 -2.86 3.40
CA ALA A 69 -6.76 -2.33 4.39
C ALA A 69 -7.39 -2.50 5.77
N VAL A 70 -6.66 -3.15 6.68
CA VAL A 70 -7.11 -3.40 8.05
C VAL A 70 -6.10 -2.78 9.00
N ILE A 71 -6.61 -1.91 9.89
CA ILE A 71 -5.82 -1.23 10.92
C ILE A 71 -6.44 -1.59 12.27
N GLY A 72 -5.67 -2.20 13.16
CA GLY A 72 -6.18 -2.51 14.49
C GLY A 72 -5.19 -3.23 15.38
N GLY A 73 -5.37 -3.07 16.69
CA GLY A 73 -4.47 -3.67 17.68
C GLY A 73 -3.10 -3.03 17.54
N SER A 74 -2.10 -3.81 17.14
CA SER A 74 -0.72 -3.37 16.93
C SER A 74 -0.26 -3.53 15.48
N GLU A 75 -1.17 -3.65 14.51
CA GLU A 75 -0.80 -3.98 13.13
C GLU A 75 -1.59 -3.18 12.09
N ILE A 76 -0.95 -2.97 10.95
CA ILE A 76 -1.61 -2.56 9.70
C ILE A 76 -1.32 -3.62 8.64
N SER A 77 -2.39 -4.09 8.01
CA SER A 77 -2.30 -5.05 6.90
C SER A 77 -3.02 -4.52 5.67
N PHE A 78 -2.33 -4.61 4.53
CA PHE A 78 -2.89 -4.35 3.21
C PHE A 78 -2.96 -5.66 2.44
N ILE A 79 -4.12 -5.98 1.88
CA ILE A 79 -4.29 -7.12 0.99
C ILE A 79 -4.28 -6.59 -0.44
N ILE A 80 -3.38 -7.12 -1.26
CA ILE A 80 -3.24 -6.80 -2.69
C ILE A 80 -3.50 -8.03 -3.55
N VAL A 81 -3.93 -7.76 -4.79
CA VAL A 81 -4.05 -8.77 -5.84
C VAL A 81 -2.85 -8.65 -6.77
N ASP A 82 -1.99 -9.68 -6.78
CA ASP A 82 -0.84 -9.82 -7.68
C ASP A 82 -1.18 -10.88 -8.73
N GLY A 83 -1.63 -10.44 -9.90
CA GLY A 83 -2.21 -11.30 -10.94
C GLY A 83 -3.42 -12.12 -10.43
N ASN A 84 -3.19 -13.38 -10.09
CA ASN A 84 -4.20 -14.31 -9.55
C ASN A 84 -3.96 -14.70 -8.07
N ALA A 85 -2.91 -14.16 -7.43
CA ALA A 85 -2.57 -14.46 -6.05
C ALA A 85 -2.95 -13.29 -5.14
N LEU A 86 -3.43 -13.61 -3.94
CA LEU A 86 -3.54 -12.63 -2.87
C LEU A 86 -2.18 -12.55 -2.17
N SER A 87 -1.66 -11.34 -2.06
CA SER A 87 -0.47 -11.03 -1.26
C SER A 87 -0.85 -10.03 -0.18
N SER A 88 -0.13 -10.07 0.94
CA SER A 88 -0.38 -9.20 2.08
C SER A 88 0.88 -8.48 2.49
N VAL A 89 0.78 -7.16 2.64
CA VAL A 89 1.81 -6.31 3.25
C VAL A 89 1.38 -6.03 4.67
N VAL A 90 2.18 -6.46 5.65
CA VAL A 90 1.88 -6.30 7.08
C VAL A 90 3.03 -5.56 7.74
N GLU A 91 2.71 -4.55 8.55
CA GLU A 91 3.66 -3.83 9.39
C GLU A 91 3.10 -3.73 10.81
N GLU A 92 3.99 -3.83 11.80
CA GLU A 92 3.66 -3.78 13.22
C GLU A 92 3.93 -2.38 13.80
N PHE A 93 3.06 -1.96 14.71
CA PHE A 93 3.20 -0.76 15.51
C PHE A 93 3.70 -1.13 16.92
N PRO A 94 4.59 -0.32 17.53
CA PRO A 94 5.00 -0.51 18.91
C PRO A 94 3.92 -0.07 19.93
N MET A 95 2.78 0.44 19.46
CA MET A 95 1.65 0.88 20.28
C MET A 95 0.33 0.40 19.69
N ASN A 96 -0.74 0.54 20.47
CA ASN A 96 -2.08 0.27 19.97
C ASN A 96 -2.51 1.35 18.96
N VAL A 97 -3.10 0.91 17.86
CA VAL A 97 -3.68 1.73 16.81
C VAL A 97 -5.11 1.29 16.53
N SER A 98 -5.94 2.25 16.13
CA SER A 98 -7.26 1.97 15.60
C SER A 98 -7.56 2.93 14.47
N GLY A 99 -8.36 2.50 13.50
CA GLY A 99 -8.66 3.37 12.37
C GLY A 99 -9.27 2.67 11.18
N ASN A 100 -9.53 3.47 10.15
CA ASN A 100 -9.84 2.97 8.83
C ASN A 100 -9.18 3.86 7.77
N ILE A 101 -8.99 3.26 6.60
CA ILE A 101 -8.47 3.91 5.41
C ILE A 101 -9.23 3.34 4.21
N SER A 102 -9.65 4.19 3.29
CA SER A 102 -10.23 3.71 2.04
C SER A 102 -9.14 3.14 1.13
N VAL A 103 -9.52 2.14 0.33
CA VAL A 103 -8.60 1.43 -0.58
C VAL A 103 -8.61 1.94 -2.02
N GLY A 104 -9.22 3.11 -2.24
CA GLY A 104 -9.31 3.69 -3.57
C GLY A 104 -7.92 4.03 -4.12
N LYS A 105 -7.77 4.06 -5.45
CA LYS A 105 -6.54 4.61 -6.02
C LYS A 105 -6.50 6.12 -5.83
N GLY A 106 -5.35 6.65 -5.47
CA GLY A 106 -5.06 8.07 -5.54
C GLY A 106 -4.48 8.62 -4.24
N ILE A 107 -4.68 9.91 -4.03
CA ILE A 107 -4.14 10.61 -2.87
C ILE A 107 -5.11 10.48 -1.70
N HIS A 108 -4.66 9.85 -0.62
CA HIS A 108 -5.38 9.76 0.65
C HIS A 108 -4.69 10.62 1.68
N ARG A 109 -5.47 11.42 2.41
CA ARG A 109 -4.98 12.21 3.53
C ARG A 109 -5.40 11.53 4.82
N LEU A 110 -4.43 11.09 5.58
CA LEU A 110 -4.61 10.40 6.84
C LEU A 110 -4.31 11.36 7.97
N ARG A 111 -5.23 11.46 8.91
CA ARG A 111 -5.04 12.14 10.18
C ARG A 111 -4.70 11.11 11.25
N LEU A 112 -3.49 11.20 11.77
CA LEU A 112 -2.99 10.43 12.90
C LEU A 112 -3.12 11.30 14.15
N GLN A 113 -3.84 10.81 15.15
CA GLN A 113 -4.09 11.55 16.38
C GLN A 113 -3.74 10.68 17.59
N ALA A 114 -2.92 11.20 18.50
CA ALA A 114 -2.70 10.60 19.81
C ALA A 114 -3.97 10.81 20.66
N VAL A 115 -4.51 9.70 21.19
CA VAL A 115 -5.65 9.64 22.09
C VAL A 115 -5.28 8.72 23.26
N ALA A 116 -5.92 8.86 24.42
CA ALA A 116 -5.68 8.10 25.66
C ALA A 116 -5.14 6.66 25.46
N GLY A 117 -3.82 6.51 25.36
CA GLY A 117 -3.12 5.22 25.23
C GLY A 117 -3.13 4.53 23.85
N TYR A 118 -3.57 5.19 22.77
CA TYR A 118 -3.53 4.66 21.40
C TYR A 118 -3.44 5.76 20.33
N VAL A 119 -3.12 5.38 19.09
CA VAL A 119 -3.16 6.30 17.94
C VAL A 119 -4.40 6.02 17.09
N ASN A 120 -5.23 7.04 16.87
CA ASN A 120 -6.36 6.97 15.96
C ASN A 120 -5.92 7.41 14.55
N ILE A 121 -6.18 6.56 13.55
CA ILE A 121 -5.89 6.79 12.14
C ILE A 121 -7.22 6.96 11.42
N SER A 122 -7.49 8.17 10.93
CA SER A 122 -8.74 8.49 10.23
C SER A 122 -8.44 9.18 8.91
N GLU A 123 -9.17 8.82 7.86
CA GLU A 123 -9.08 9.54 6.60
C GLU A 123 -9.81 10.88 6.67
N ILE A 124 -9.21 11.93 6.10
CA ILE A 124 -9.82 13.25 5.94
C ILE A 124 -10.00 13.55 4.45
N THR A 125 -11.19 14.00 4.08
CA THR A 125 -11.55 14.38 2.70
C THR A 125 -10.93 15.71 2.30
#